data_AF-A0A7J4BUB7-F1
#
_entry.id   AF-A0A7J4BUB7-F1
#
_cell.length_a   1.000
_cell.length_b   1.000
_cell.length_c   1.000
_cell.angle_alpha   90.00
_cell.angle_beta   90.00
_cell.angle_gamma   90.00
#
_symmetry.space_group_name_H-M   'P 1'
#
loop_
_entity.id
_entity.type
_entity.pdbx_description
1 polymer ?
#
loop_
_entity_poly.entity_id
_entity_poly.type
_entity_poly.pdbx_seq_one_letter_code
_entity_poly.pdbx_strand_id
1 'polypeptide(L)'
;MARGRHAGLAILLMASMVLAGCVSPDMQEWGPDGIEVAVNESAGTATISTHTGDYDIQDDVANLLGCDSNGDFSAATASTNKPIRIEGWLHLSKHFQEETPSSSKGEMVSTSAVIIQLGEYDEISRPTQGKVEGVKDWNTPFVSVRALPPGFTSATKFPHDGWAIVGLIPGNENILEGFGGLDWHQKILLEGWLV
;
A
#
# COMPACT_ATOMS: atom_id res chain seq x y z
N MET A 1 48.60 -10.60 -24.42
CA MET A 1 47.86 -10.61 -23.14
C MET A 1 46.80 -9.51 -23.16
N ALA A 2 45.55 -9.80 -23.53
CA ALA A 2 44.45 -8.82 -23.46
C ALA A 2 43.05 -9.47 -23.40
N ARG A 3 42.88 -10.66 -23.99
CA ARG A 3 41.59 -11.38 -24.06
C ARG A 3 41.05 -11.88 -22.71
N GLY A 4 41.89 -12.11 -21.69
CA GLY A 4 41.44 -12.63 -20.39
C GLY A 4 40.80 -11.59 -19.46
N ARG A 5 41.13 -10.29 -19.62
CA ARG A 5 40.59 -9.22 -18.75
C ARG A 5 39.14 -8.88 -19.08
N HIS A 6 38.74 -9.00 -20.34
CA HIS A 6 37.36 -8.73 -20.77
C HIS A 6 36.39 -9.88 -20.44
N ALA A 7 36.86 -11.13 -20.48
CA ALA A 7 36.06 -12.29 -20.10
C ALA A 7 35.74 -12.30 -18.59
N GLY A 8 36.72 -11.97 -17.75
CA GLY A 8 36.48 -11.84 -16.30
C GLY A 8 35.51 -10.72 -15.94
N LEU A 9 35.60 -9.57 -16.62
CA LEU A 9 34.69 -8.44 -16.39
C LEU A 9 33.25 -8.76 -16.82
N ALA A 10 33.08 -9.48 -17.94
CA ALA A 10 31.76 -9.90 -18.43
C ALA A 10 31.10 -10.93 -17.50
N ILE A 11 31.87 -11.85 -16.93
CA ILE A 11 31.37 -12.84 -15.96
C ILE A 11 30.98 -12.16 -14.64
N LEU A 12 31.76 -11.18 -14.17
CA LEU A 12 31.43 -10.38 -12.99
C LEU A 12 30.17 -9.52 -13.19
N LEU A 13 30.00 -8.93 -14.38
CA LEU A 13 28.79 -8.16 -14.73
C LEU A 13 27.54 -9.05 -14.79
N MET A 14 27.64 -10.22 -15.43
CA MET A 14 26.54 -11.20 -15.46
C MET A 14 26.21 -11.72 -14.06
N ALA A 15 27.22 -12.00 -13.22
CA ALA A 15 27.00 -12.41 -11.83
C ALA A 15 26.35 -11.29 -11.00
N SER A 16 26.73 -10.02 -11.21
CA SER A 16 26.09 -8.88 -10.52
C SER A 16 24.63 -8.67 -10.94
N MET A 17 24.27 -9.00 -12.19
CA MET A 17 22.86 -8.96 -12.65
C MET A 17 22.02 -10.08 -12.05
N VAL A 18 22.62 -11.25 -11.76
CA VAL A 18 21.92 -12.38 -11.11
C VAL A 18 21.77 -12.14 -9.59
N LEU A 19 22.74 -11.48 -8.95
CA LEU A 19 22.62 -11.06 -7.54
C LEU A 19 21.78 -9.79 -7.34
N ALA A 20 21.50 -9.03 -8.39
CA ALA A 20 20.51 -7.95 -8.38
C ALA A 20 19.07 -8.46 -8.58
N GLY A 21 18.85 -9.79 -8.55
CA GLY A 21 17.52 -10.37 -8.50
C GLY A 21 16.75 -9.77 -7.33
N CYS A 22 15.66 -9.07 -7.66
CA CYS A 22 14.72 -8.35 -6.81
C CYS A 22 14.92 -8.55 -5.31
N VAL A 23 15.64 -7.65 -4.66
CA VAL A 23 15.48 -7.45 -3.22
C VAL A 23 14.09 -6.87 -3.07
N SER A 24 13.10 -7.73 -2.80
CA SER A 24 11.78 -7.28 -2.37
C SER A 24 11.97 -6.34 -1.17
N PRO A 25 11.26 -5.21 -1.10
CA PRO A 25 11.35 -4.33 0.06
C PRO A 25 11.06 -5.15 1.31
N ASP A 26 11.79 -4.94 2.41
CA ASP A 26 11.45 -5.69 3.62
C ASP A 26 10.05 -5.24 4.08
N MET A 27 9.20 -6.24 4.30
CA MET A 27 7.80 -6.09 4.63
C MET A 27 7.54 -6.64 6.02
N GLN A 28 6.38 -6.32 6.58
CA GLN A 28 5.90 -6.97 7.80
C GLN A 28 5.86 -8.50 7.61
N GLU A 29 6.19 -9.26 8.65
CA GLU A 29 6.04 -10.72 8.63
C GLU A 29 4.54 -11.11 8.70
N TRP A 30 4.18 -12.23 8.06
CA TRP A 30 2.86 -12.83 8.17
C TRP A 30 2.86 -13.92 9.26
N GLY A 31 1.75 -14.07 9.98
CA GLY A 31 1.53 -15.16 10.92
C GLY A 31 1.60 -14.75 12.40
N PRO A 32 1.80 -15.72 13.33
CA PRO A 32 1.59 -15.52 14.76
C PRO A 32 2.46 -14.46 15.43
N ASP A 33 3.61 -14.14 14.85
CA ASP A 33 4.53 -13.10 15.35
C ASP A 33 4.45 -11.81 14.50
N GLY A 34 3.54 -11.78 13.52
CA GLY A 34 3.39 -10.72 12.53
C GLY A 34 1.95 -10.24 12.43
N ILE A 35 1.43 -10.12 11.21
CA ILE A 35 0.02 -9.80 10.97
C ILE A 35 -0.76 -11.02 10.46
N GLU A 36 -2.00 -11.15 10.92
CA GLU A 36 -2.95 -12.15 10.45
C GLU A 36 -4.31 -11.51 10.23
N VAL A 37 -4.94 -11.81 9.09
CA VAL A 37 -6.26 -11.31 8.73
C VAL A 37 -7.11 -12.44 8.19
N ALA A 38 -8.34 -12.55 8.69
CA ALA A 38 -9.36 -13.47 8.21
C ALA A 38 -10.60 -12.69 7.80
N VAL A 39 -10.87 -12.63 6.50
CA VAL A 39 -12.06 -11.95 5.94
C VAL A 39 -13.22 -12.93 5.85
N ASN A 40 -14.37 -12.53 6.39
CA ASN A 40 -15.64 -13.24 6.27
C ASN A 40 -16.68 -12.36 5.56
N GLU A 41 -16.70 -12.43 4.23
CA GLU A 41 -17.62 -11.64 3.41
C GLU A 41 -19.10 -11.99 3.65
N SER A 42 -19.41 -13.24 3.98
CA SER A 42 -20.78 -13.66 4.30
C SER A 42 -21.30 -13.03 5.59
N ALA A 43 -20.41 -12.84 6.57
CA ALA A 43 -20.72 -12.13 7.81
C ALA A 43 -20.54 -10.61 7.69
N GLY A 44 -19.89 -10.13 6.64
CA GLY A 44 -19.52 -8.72 6.47
C GLY A 44 -18.48 -8.25 7.48
N THR A 45 -17.57 -9.12 7.92
CA THR A 45 -16.56 -8.80 8.94
C THR A 45 -15.16 -9.26 8.55
N ALA A 46 -14.14 -8.65 9.15
CA ALA A 46 -12.76 -9.15 9.16
C ALA A 46 -12.28 -9.30 10.60
N THR A 47 -11.56 -10.37 10.87
CA THR A 47 -10.83 -10.57 12.12
C THR A 47 -9.36 -10.28 11.87
N ILE A 48 -8.76 -9.41 12.68
CA ILE A 48 -7.40 -8.92 12.51
C ILE A 48 -6.61 -9.13 13.81
N SER A 49 -5.42 -9.70 13.67
CA SER A 49 -4.44 -9.86 14.74
C SER A 49 -3.09 -9.28 14.31
N THR A 50 -2.37 -8.65 15.23
CA THR A 50 -0.98 -8.21 15.02
C THR A 50 -0.18 -8.34 16.31
N HIS A 51 1.04 -8.85 16.19
CA HIS A 51 2.03 -8.96 17.27
C HIS A 51 3.31 -8.17 16.94
N THR A 52 3.15 -7.05 16.24
CA THR A 52 4.27 -6.24 15.73
C THR A 52 4.71 -5.18 16.74
N GLY A 53 5.97 -5.27 17.20
CA GLY A 53 6.54 -4.31 18.14
C GLY A 53 5.89 -4.39 19.52
N ASP A 54 5.52 -3.25 20.09
CA ASP A 54 4.79 -3.18 21.37
C ASP A 54 3.27 -3.40 21.21
N TYR A 55 2.78 -3.62 19.98
CA TYR A 55 1.36 -3.84 19.71
C TYR A 55 0.99 -5.31 19.65
N ASP A 56 0.07 -5.68 20.54
CA ASP A 56 -0.52 -7.01 20.65
C ASP A 56 -2.05 -6.87 20.53
N ILE A 57 -2.55 -6.94 19.29
CA ILE A 57 -3.97 -6.99 18.97
C ILE A 57 -4.31 -8.42 18.63
N GLN A 58 -5.29 -8.99 19.34
CA GLN A 58 -5.74 -10.35 19.11
C GLN A 58 -7.23 -10.38 18.79
N ASP A 59 -7.56 -11.02 17.66
CA ASP A 59 -8.93 -11.31 17.22
C ASP A 59 -9.86 -10.08 17.16
N ASP A 60 -9.34 -8.91 16.76
CA ASP A 60 -10.17 -7.70 16.64
C ASP A 60 -11.11 -7.83 15.44
N VAL A 61 -12.41 -7.64 15.69
CA VAL A 61 -13.43 -7.78 14.65
C VAL A 61 -13.82 -6.41 14.12
N ALA A 62 -13.52 -6.17 12.85
CA ALA A 62 -13.95 -5.00 12.11
C ALA A 62 -15.10 -5.33 11.15
N ASN A 63 -16.00 -4.38 10.93
CA ASN A 63 -17.04 -4.50 9.91
C ASN A 63 -16.44 -4.13 8.56
N LEU A 64 -16.71 -4.92 7.54
CA LEU A 64 -16.40 -4.55 6.17
C LEU A 64 -17.35 -3.42 5.75
N LEU A 65 -16.83 -2.43 5.04
CA LEU A 65 -17.59 -1.36 4.42
C LEU A 65 -17.25 -1.34 2.93
N GLY A 66 -18.27 -1.24 2.09
CA GLY A 66 -18.12 -1.37 0.65
C GLY A 66 -19.08 -0.49 -0.15
N CYS A 67 -19.33 -0.93 -1.38
CA CYS A 67 -20.34 -0.37 -2.25
C CYS A 67 -21.64 -1.20 -2.22
N ASP A 68 -22.77 -0.51 -2.35
CA ASP A 68 -24.07 -1.13 -2.50
C ASP A 68 -24.23 -1.82 -3.88
N SER A 69 -25.44 -2.32 -4.17
CA SER A 69 -25.72 -2.98 -5.46
C SER A 69 -25.53 -2.05 -6.67
N ASN A 70 -25.75 -0.75 -6.50
CA ASN A 70 -25.66 0.27 -7.54
C ASN A 70 -24.21 0.76 -7.74
N GLY A 71 -23.30 0.41 -6.83
CA GLY A 71 -21.90 0.83 -6.85
C GLY A 71 -21.63 2.06 -6.00
N ASP A 72 -22.62 2.54 -5.26
CA ASP A 72 -22.48 3.71 -4.40
C ASP A 72 -21.89 3.31 -3.04
N PHE A 73 -20.85 4.04 -2.60
CA PHE A 73 -20.28 3.85 -1.27
C PHE A 73 -21.24 4.36 -0.19
N SER A 74 -21.37 3.59 0.89
CA SER A 74 -22.08 4.01 2.09
C SER A 74 -21.39 3.44 3.32
N ALA A 75 -21.34 4.20 4.41
CA ALA A 75 -20.83 3.69 5.69
C ALA A 75 -21.86 2.84 6.47
N ALA A 76 -23.03 2.57 5.88
CA ALA A 76 -24.07 1.75 6.48
C ALA A 76 -23.85 0.26 6.19
N THR A 77 -24.27 -0.62 7.11
CA THR A 77 -24.10 -2.08 7.02
C THR A 77 -24.66 -2.72 5.74
N ALA A 78 -25.57 -2.05 5.02
CA ALA A 78 -26.13 -2.52 3.75
C ALA A 78 -25.21 -2.29 2.53
N SER A 79 -24.07 -1.62 2.70
CA SER A 79 -23.12 -1.30 1.64
C SER A 79 -22.06 -2.39 1.42
N THR A 80 -22.18 -3.56 2.04
CA THR A 80 -21.17 -4.62 1.97
C THR A 80 -21.35 -5.58 0.79
N ASN A 81 -22.14 -5.18 -0.22
CA ASN A 81 -22.45 -6.06 -1.35
C ASN A 81 -21.28 -6.21 -2.31
N LYS A 82 -20.45 -5.17 -2.46
CA LYS A 82 -19.33 -5.14 -3.40
C LYS A 82 -18.11 -4.48 -2.73
N PRO A 83 -16.89 -4.97 -2.99
CA PRO A 83 -15.68 -4.30 -2.55
C PRO A 83 -15.55 -2.92 -3.20
N ILE A 84 -14.81 -2.04 -2.53
CA ILE A 84 -14.42 -0.73 -3.07
C ILE A 84 -13.30 -0.94 -4.06
N ARG A 85 -13.39 -0.23 -5.18
CA ARG A 85 -12.33 -0.17 -6.20
C ARG A 85 -11.71 1.22 -6.20
N ILE A 86 -10.42 1.29 -5.88
CA ILE A 86 -9.62 2.52 -5.95
C ILE A 86 -8.64 2.35 -7.09
N GLU A 87 -8.71 3.24 -8.07
CA GLU A 87 -7.86 3.21 -9.25
C GLU A 87 -7.20 4.56 -9.52
N GLY A 88 -6.04 4.50 -10.15
CA GLY A 88 -5.34 5.69 -10.57
C GLY A 88 -3.87 5.47 -10.87
N TRP A 89 -3.09 6.53 -10.65
CA TRP A 89 -1.64 6.53 -10.82
C TRP A 89 -0.96 6.52 -9.45
N LEU A 90 -0.19 5.47 -9.18
CA LEU A 90 0.59 5.33 -7.96
C LEU A 90 1.79 6.26 -8.02
N HIS A 91 1.81 7.27 -7.15
CA HIS A 91 2.92 8.22 -7.06
C HIS A 91 3.98 7.78 -6.06
N LEU A 92 3.56 7.27 -4.91
CA LEU A 92 4.44 6.83 -3.84
C LEU A 92 3.80 5.67 -3.07
N SER A 93 4.64 4.75 -2.59
CA SER A 93 4.30 3.69 -1.65
C SER A 93 5.25 3.76 -0.45
N LYS A 94 4.78 3.29 0.69
CA LYS A 94 5.55 3.13 1.92
C LYS A 94 5.15 1.80 2.54
N HIS A 95 6.14 0.96 2.83
CA HIS A 95 5.96 -0.24 3.63
C HIS A 95 6.38 0.06 5.07
N PHE A 96 5.57 -0.39 6.02
CA PHE A 96 5.83 -0.28 7.45
C PHE A 96 6.37 -1.63 7.93
N GLN A 97 7.58 -1.62 8.47
CA GLN A 97 8.30 -2.81 8.97
C GLN A 97 8.22 -2.95 10.49
N GLU A 98 7.89 -1.84 11.15
CA GLU A 98 7.84 -1.70 12.59
C GLU A 98 6.47 -1.14 12.95
N GLU A 99 6.21 -1.10 14.25
CA GLU A 99 5.00 -0.53 14.81
C GLU A 99 4.67 0.84 14.20
N THR A 100 3.41 1.00 13.78
CA THR A 100 2.90 2.28 13.30
C THR A 100 2.40 3.07 14.52
N PRO A 101 3.06 4.15 14.96
CA PRO A 101 2.73 4.86 16.20
C PRO A 101 1.41 5.62 16.05
N SER A 102 0.30 4.91 16.24
CA SER A 102 -1.05 5.41 16.04
C SER A 102 -1.98 4.93 17.16
N SER A 103 -3.03 5.72 17.40
CA SER A 103 -4.16 5.31 18.24
C SER A 103 -5.32 4.73 17.42
N SER A 104 -5.23 4.77 16.08
CA SER A 104 -6.21 4.17 15.18
C SER A 104 -5.83 2.73 14.88
N LYS A 105 -6.69 1.77 15.27
CA LYS A 105 -6.43 0.34 15.04
C LYS A 105 -6.12 0.03 13.57
N GLY A 106 -6.91 0.58 12.64
CA GLY A 106 -6.70 0.39 11.20
C GLY A 106 -5.34 0.90 10.71
N GLU A 107 -4.80 1.96 11.31
CA GLU A 107 -3.44 2.42 11.02
C GLU A 107 -2.39 1.49 11.62
N MET A 108 -2.60 1.00 12.86
CA MET A 108 -1.67 0.10 13.54
C MET A 108 -1.47 -1.22 12.78
N VAL A 109 -2.52 -1.72 12.12
CA VAL A 109 -2.49 -2.97 11.34
C VAL A 109 -2.19 -2.75 9.85
N SER A 110 -1.99 -1.50 9.42
CA SER A 110 -1.62 -1.21 8.02
C SER A 110 -0.16 -1.56 7.80
N THR A 111 0.10 -2.51 6.91
CA THR A 111 1.48 -2.91 6.54
C THR A 111 2.09 -2.01 5.48
N SER A 112 1.25 -1.27 4.76
CA SER A 112 1.67 -0.36 3.70
C SER A 112 0.74 0.83 3.58
N ALA A 113 1.20 1.92 2.96
CA ALA A 113 0.37 3.03 2.54
C ALA A 113 0.80 3.53 1.16
N VAL A 114 -0.14 4.05 0.40
CA VAL A 114 0.08 4.55 -0.96
C VAL A 114 -0.54 5.93 -1.17
N ILE A 115 0.12 6.74 -2.00
CA ILE A 115 -0.40 8.01 -2.50
C ILE A 115 -0.78 7.83 -3.98
N ILE A 116 -2.06 8.01 -4.27
CA ILE A 116 -2.64 7.77 -5.58
C ILE A 116 -3.23 9.07 -6.11
N GLN A 117 -2.94 9.38 -7.37
CA GLN A 117 -3.72 10.33 -8.14
C GLN A 117 -4.89 9.56 -8.76
N LEU A 118 -6.11 9.84 -8.32
CA LEU A 118 -7.31 9.11 -8.70
C LEU A 118 -7.63 9.29 -10.18
N GLY A 119 -8.08 8.21 -10.83
CA GLY A 119 -8.55 8.20 -12.20
C GLY A 119 -8.72 6.79 -12.75
N GLU A 120 -9.49 6.63 -13.83
CA GLU A 120 -9.81 5.31 -14.37
C GLU A 120 -8.56 4.56 -14.83
N TYR A 121 -8.39 3.28 -14.43
CA TYR A 121 -7.17 2.51 -14.67
C TYR A 121 -6.79 2.45 -16.14
N ASP A 122 -7.77 2.25 -17.02
CA ASP A 122 -7.54 2.13 -18.47
C ASP A 122 -7.25 3.49 -19.13
N GLU A 123 -7.83 4.58 -18.62
CA GLU A 123 -7.71 5.91 -19.19
C GLU A 123 -6.52 6.71 -18.66
N ILE A 124 -6.11 6.45 -17.41
CA ILE A 124 -5.05 7.20 -16.78
C ILE A 124 -3.73 6.95 -17.49
N SER A 125 -2.97 8.02 -17.70
CA SER A 125 -1.66 7.98 -18.33
C SER A 125 -0.62 8.56 -17.39
N ARG A 126 0.65 8.28 -17.68
CA ARG A 126 1.76 8.79 -16.89
C ARG A 126 1.65 10.32 -16.78
N PRO A 127 1.57 10.87 -15.56
CA PRO A 127 1.55 12.31 -15.35
C PRO A 127 2.77 12.94 -16.02
N THR A 128 2.52 13.99 -16.80
CA THR A 128 3.59 14.76 -17.45
C THR A 128 4.31 15.68 -16.47
N GLN A 129 3.69 15.93 -15.31
CA GLN A 129 4.17 16.84 -14.30
C GLN A 129 4.88 16.04 -13.20
N GLY A 130 6.21 16.20 -13.09
CA GLY A 130 7.04 15.99 -11.89
C GLY A 130 6.86 14.71 -11.05
N LYS A 131 7.47 14.72 -9.86
CA LYS A 131 7.26 13.72 -8.80
C LYS A 131 6.55 14.39 -7.62
N VAL A 132 5.92 13.61 -6.76
CA VAL A 132 5.41 14.10 -5.47
C VAL A 132 6.58 14.49 -4.57
N GLU A 133 6.46 15.66 -3.92
CA GLU A 133 7.47 16.19 -3.00
C GLU A 133 6.92 16.38 -1.58
N GLY A 134 7.78 16.69 -0.62
CA GLY A 134 7.36 17.13 0.72
C GLY A 134 6.95 16.01 1.68
N VAL A 135 6.95 14.75 1.23
CA VAL A 135 6.74 13.58 2.10
C VAL A 135 7.98 13.37 2.97
N LYS A 136 7.86 13.73 4.24
CA LYS A 136 8.86 13.49 5.29
C LYS A 136 8.18 12.78 6.45
N ASP A 137 8.92 11.92 7.13
CA ASP A 137 8.48 11.24 8.36
C ASP A 137 7.12 10.53 8.20
N TRP A 138 6.92 9.87 7.05
CA TRP A 138 5.70 9.11 6.75
C TRP A 138 5.70 7.78 7.51
N ASN A 139 5.43 7.87 8.81
CA ASN A 139 5.53 6.76 9.77
C ASN A 139 4.16 6.12 10.07
N THR A 140 3.07 6.73 9.61
CA THR A 140 1.70 6.19 9.72
C THR A 140 0.97 6.40 8.40
N PRO A 141 -0.06 5.60 8.06
CA PRO A 141 -0.81 5.80 6.83
C PRO A 141 -1.36 7.21 6.65
N PHE A 142 -1.92 7.85 7.68
CA PHE A 142 -2.67 9.11 7.54
C PHE A 142 -2.19 10.26 8.43
N VAL A 143 -1.56 10.00 9.58
CA VAL A 143 -1.19 11.07 10.53
C VAL A 143 0.02 11.85 10.03
N SER A 144 -0.12 13.18 9.98
CA SER A 144 0.92 14.14 9.62
C SER A 144 1.51 13.99 8.21
N VAL A 145 0.90 13.18 7.35
CA VAL A 145 1.36 13.02 5.97
C VAL A 145 1.16 14.33 5.21
N ARG A 146 2.26 14.85 4.67
CA ARG A 146 2.25 16.02 3.80
C ARG A 146 2.83 15.62 2.47
N ALA A 147 2.14 15.98 1.40
CA ALA A 147 2.69 15.86 0.08
C ALA A 147 2.34 17.10 -0.73
N LEU A 148 3.23 17.46 -1.66
CA LEU A 148 3.02 18.49 -2.65
C LEU A 148 2.92 17.79 -4.01
N PRO A 149 1.71 17.51 -4.50
CA PRO A 149 1.57 16.90 -5.80
C PRO A 149 1.98 17.86 -6.92
N PRO A 150 2.41 17.34 -8.08
CA PRO A 150 2.75 18.18 -9.22
C PRO A 150 1.59 19.11 -9.62
N GLY A 151 1.91 20.39 -9.83
CA GLY A 151 0.92 21.42 -10.16
C GLY A 151 0.27 22.11 -8.95
N PHE A 152 0.54 21.67 -7.73
CA PHE A 152 0.09 22.32 -6.50
C PHE A 152 1.21 23.11 -5.82
N THR A 153 0.85 24.13 -5.05
CA THR A 153 1.80 25.05 -4.40
C THR A 153 1.74 25.02 -2.87
N SER A 154 0.83 24.25 -2.26
CA SER A 154 0.72 24.10 -0.82
C SER A 154 0.53 22.64 -0.42
N ALA A 155 1.32 22.17 0.55
CA ALA A 155 1.18 20.84 1.15
C ALA A 155 0.26 20.82 2.40
N THR A 156 -0.39 21.94 2.74
CA THR A 156 -1.24 22.04 3.94
C THR A 156 -2.66 21.51 3.74
N LYS A 157 -3.04 21.15 2.51
CA LYS A 157 -4.38 20.63 2.14
C LYS A 157 -4.27 19.22 1.56
N PHE A 158 -3.40 18.38 2.13
CA PHE A 158 -3.18 17.01 1.64
C PHE A 158 -4.10 16.00 2.37
N PRO A 159 -4.77 15.07 1.65
CA PRO A 159 -4.80 14.92 0.20
C PRO A 159 -5.60 16.04 -0.51
N HIS A 160 -5.13 16.42 -1.70
CA HIS A 160 -5.85 17.37 -2.57
C HIS A 160 -7.02 16.69 -3.27
N ASP A 161 -7.95 17.48 -3.82
CA ASP A 161 -9.05 16.96 -4.62
C ASP A 161 -8.49 16.16 -5.82
N GLY A 162 -8.98 14.93 -6.01
CA GLY A 162 -8.44 13.99 -7.00
C GLY A 162 -7.20 13.21 -6.55
N TRP A 163 -6.78 13.33 -5.30
CA TRP A 163 -5.71 12.54 -4.69
C TRP A 163 -6.23 11.77 -3.48
N ALA A 164 -5.62 10.63 -3.20
CA ALA A 164 -5.93 9.80 -2.04
C ALA A 164 -4.66 9.30 -1.37
N ILE A 165 -4.74 9.16 -0.05
CA ILE A 165 -3.84 8.30 0.71
C ILE A 165 -4.63 7.07 1.10
N VAL A 166 -4.08 5.88 0.89
CA VAL A 166 -4.74 4.62 1.23
C VAL A 166 -3.80 3.80 2.10
N GLY A 167 -4.23 3.50 3.33
CA GLY A 167 -3.59 2.50 4.19
C GLY A 167 -4.04 1.11 3.78
N LEU A 168 -3.09 0.17 3.70
CA LEU A 168 -3.30 -1.16 3.16
C LEU A 168 -3.09 -2.21 4.25
N ILE A 169 -4.14 -2.97 4.50
CA ILE A 169 -4.15 -4.13 5.37
C ILE A 169 -4.26 -5.36 4.45
N PRO A 170 -3.28 -6.27 4.46
CA PRO A 170 -3.31 -7.45 3.60
C PRO A 170 -4.40 -8.41 4.07
N GLY A 171 -5.25 -8.89 3.16
CA GLY A 171 -6.29 -9.87 3.49
C GLY A 171 -5.78 -11.30 3.67
N ASN A 172 -4.54 -11.58 3.24
CA ASN A 172 -3.82 -12.84 3.42
C ASN A 172 -2.33 -12.64 3.06
N GLU A 173 -1.50 -13.66 3.32
CA GLU A 173 -0.05 -13.68 3.04
C GLU A 173 0.29 -13.34 1.58
N ASN A 174 -0.43 -13.91 0.60
CA ASN A 174 -0.14 -13.65 -0.82
C ASN A 174 -0.40 -12.19 -1.21
N ILE A 175 -1.39 -11.54 -0.58
CA ILE A 175 -1.64 -10.10 -0.79
C ILE A 175 -0.53 -9.27 -0.16
N LEU A 176 -0.03 -9.67 1.01
CA LEU A 176 1.12 -9.00 1.64
C LEU A 176 2.37 -9.10 0.77
N GLU A 177 2.69 -10.29 0.25
CA GLU A 177 3.80 -10.45 -0.71
C GLU A 177 3.58 -9.59 -1.97
N GLY A 178 2.34 -9.52 -2.45
CA GLY A 178 1.95 -8.69 -3.59
C GLY A 178 2.19 -7.20 -3.35
N PHE A 179 2.11 -6.72 -2.12
CA PHE A 179 2.45 -5.33 -1.79
C PHE A 179 3.90 -4.99 -2.09
N GLY A 180 4.82 -5.97 -2.08
CA GLY A 180 6.20 -5.76 -2.50
C GLY A 180 6.35 -5.32 -3.97
N GLY A 181 5.31 -5.52 -4.80
CA GLY A 181 5.24 -5.03 -6.18
C GLY A 181 4.75 -3.59 -6.33
N LEU A 182 4.37 -2.91 -5.24
CA LEU A 182 3.92 -1.51 -5.25
C LEU A 182 5.12 -0.56 -5.43
N ASP A 183 5.69 -0.53 -6.62
CA ASP A 183 6.71 0.42 -7.03
C ASP A 183 6.07 1.76 -7.45
N TRP A 184 6.80 2.87 -7.28
CA TRP A 184 6.32 4.21 -7.65
C TRP A 184 6.19 4.35 -9.18
N HIS A 185 5.29 5.22 -9.64
CA HIS A 185 5.10 5.57 -11.06
C HIS A 185 4.53 4.46 -11.96
N GLN A 186 3.48 3.80 -11.49
CA GLN A 186 2.70 2.84 -12.29
C GLN A 186 1.19 3.07 -12.15
N LYS A 187 0.42 2.48 -13.05
CA LYS A 187 -1.04 2.38 -12.88
C LYS A 187 -1.33 1.43 -11.71
N ILE A 188 -2.35 1.73 -10.93
CA ILE A 188 -2.77 0.88 -9.81
C ILE A 188 -4.28 0.71 -9.80
N LEU A 189 -4.72 -0.49 -9.46
CA LEU A 189 -6.10 -0.84 -9.15
C LEU A 189 -6.05 -1.64 -7.84
N LEU A 190 -6.65 -1.08 -6.80
CA LEU A 190 -6.85 -1.72 -5.51
C LEU A 190 -8.32 -2.08 -5.39
N GLU A 191 -8.59 -3.33 -5.02
CA GLU A 191 -9.92 -3.82 -4.74
C GLU A 191 -9.93 -4.46 -3.35
N GLY A 192 -10.87 -4.04 -2.52
CA GLY A 192 -10.96 -4.52 -1.15
C GLY A 192 -12.05 -3.83 -0.34
N TRP A 193 -12.01 -4.00 0.97
CA TRP A 193 -13.01 -3.47 1.89
C TRP A 193 -12.39 -2.38 2.76
N LEU A 194 -13.19 -1.39 3.16
CA LEU A 194 -12.81 -0.49 4.25
C LEU A 194 -13.18 -1.16 5.58
N VAL A 195 -12.36 -0.91 6.60
CA VAL A 195 -12.50 -1.42 7.97
C VAL A 195 -12.30 -0.32 8.99
#